data_AF-A0A1M6K2L0-F1
#
_entry.id   AF-A0A1M6K2L0-F1
#
_cell.length_a   1.000
_cell.length_b   1.000
_cell.length_c   1.000
_cell.angle_alpha   90.00
_cell.angle_beta   90.00
_cell.angle_gamma   90.00
#
_symmetry.space_group_name_H-M   'P 1'
#
loop_
_entity.id
_entity.type
_entity.pdbx_description
1 polymer ?
#
loop_
_entity_poly.entity_id
_entity_poly.type
_entity_poly.pdbx_seq_one_letter_code
_entity_poly.pdbx_strand_id
1 'polypeptide(L)'
;MSNTPYEEEYTAEVNLFNSITRRFESLQENDIVTAYNLMKDSLQAYNRWSKIRCDVRKDLTRGQGAELKDRLEEMVKYLKEVHVVSRMVWKSAREDFINHKEDL
;
A
#
# COMPACT_ATOMS: atom_id res chain seq x y z
N MET A 1 6.27 20.18 11.64
CA MET A 1 6.73 19.51 10.40
C MET A 1 6.03 20.22 9.26
N SER A 2 6.78 20.76 8.30
CA SER A 2 6.18 21.38 7.11
C SER A 2 5.61 20.27 6.24
N ASN A 3 4.30 20.24 6.05
CA ASN A 3 3.68 19.36 5.07
C ASN A 3 4.19 19.72 3.68
N THR A 4 4.47 18.69 2.88
CA THR A 4 4.84 18.86 1.48
C THR A 4 3.58 19.13 0.64
N PRO A 5 3.67 19.83 -0.51
CA PRO A 5 2.49 20.29 -1.25
C PRO A 5 1.49 19.17 -1.63
N TYR A 6 1.98 17.95 -1.85
CA TYR A 6 1.12 16.82 -2.22
C TYR A 6 0.31 16.26 -1.04
N GLU A 7 0.74 16.47 0.21
CA GLU A 7 0.01 15.99 1.40
C GLU A 7 -1.27 16.78 1.65
N GLU A 8 -1.27 18.06 1.23
CA GLU A 8 -2.44 18.94 1.27
C GLU A 8 -3.39 18.69 0.10
N GLU A 9 -2.86 18.42 -1.10
CA GLU A 9 -3.68 18.16 -2.29
C GLU A 9 -4.33 16.76 -2.28
N TYR A 10 -3.60 15.75 -1.80
CA TYR A 10 -4.00 14.34 -1.84
C TYR A 10 -4.28 13.78 -0.43
N THR A 11 -4.88 14.58 0.44
CA THR A 11 -5.09 14.22 1.86
C THR A 11 -5.84 12.89 2.03
N ALA A 12 -6.82 12.59 1.17
CA ALA A 12 -7.55 11.32 1.24
C ALA A 12 -6.64 10.12 0.93
N GLU A 13 -5.83 10.22 -0.12
CA GLU A 13 -4.88 9.18 -0.51
C GLU A 13 -3.74 9.02 0.52
N VAL A 14 -3.30 10.10 1.15
CA VAL A 14 -2.30 10.06 2.23
C VAL A 14 -2.89 9.38 3.47
N ASN A 15 -4.14 9.69 3.83
CA ASN A 15 -4.81 9.02 4.93
C ASN A 15 -4.98 7.51 4.67
N LEU A 16 -5.32 7.12 3.44
CA LEU A 16 -5.40 5.72 3.06
C LEU A 16 -4.02 5.03 3.11
N PHE A 17 -2.97 5.68 2.60
CA PHE A 17 -1.60 5.17 2.68
C PHE A 17 -1.20 4.92 4.15
N ASN A 18 -1.38 5.91 5.02
CA ASN A 18 -1.06 5.80 6.44
C ASN A 18 -1.86 4.69 7.15
N SER A 19 -3.14 4.53 6.78
CA SER A 19 -3.99 3.44 7.28
C SER A 19 -3.49 2.06 6.82
N ILE A 20 -3.05 1.93 5.58
CA ILE A 20 -2.46 0.69 5.06
C ILE A 20 -1.17 0.36 5.82
N THR A 21 -0.27 1.33 5.99
CA THR A 21 1.00 1.15 6.71
C THR A 21 0.77 0.63 8.13
N ARG A 22 -0.09 1.28 8.92
CA ARG A 22 -0.39 0.87 10.31
C ARG A 22 -1.01 -0.52 10.40
N ARG A 23 -1.94 -0.85 9.49
CA ARG A 23 -2.57 -2.16 9.44
C ARG A 23 -1.58 -3.25 9.03
N PHE A 24 -0.64 -2.93 8.13
CA PHE A 24 0.40 -3.87 7.72
C PHE A 24 1.42 -4.13 8.83
N GLU A 25 1.83 -3.08 9.57
CA GLU A 25 2.70 -3.20 10.75
C GLU A 25 2.13 -4.10 11.85
N SER A 26 0.79 -4.17 11.95
CA SER A 26 0.08 -5.00 12.94
C SER A 26 -0.37 -6.35 12.41
N LEU A 27 -0.14 -6.66 11.13
CA LEU A 27 -0.60 -7.90 10.50
C LEU A 27 0.06 -9.11 11.15
N GLN A 28 -0.77 -10.06 11.60
CA GLN A 28 -0.34 -11.35 12.12
C GLN A 28 -0.52 -12.45 11.07
N GLU A 29 0.27 -13.51 11.17
CA GLU A 29 0.28 -14.61 10.19
C GLU A 29 -1.06 -15.34 10.05
N ASN A 30 -1.86 -15.39 11.11
CA ASN A 30 -3.16 -16.07 11.12
C ASN A 30 -4.36 -15.13 10.86
N ASP A 31 -4.13 -13.84 10.63
CA ASP A 31 -5.20 -12.86 10.41
C ASP A 31 -5.64 -12.81 8.94
N ILE A 32 -6.47 -13.79 8.56
CA ILE A 32 -7.00 -13.95 7.21
C ILE A 32 -7.75 -12.69 6.73
N VAL A 33 -8.56 -12.09 7.60
CA VAL A 33 -9.45 -10.98 7.23
C VAL A 33 -8.64 -9.72 6.96
N THR A 34 -7.72 -9.37 7.87
CA THR A 34 -6.86 -8.21 7.70
C THR A 34 -5.93 -8.39 6.50
N ALA A 35 -5.35 -9.57 6.31
CA ALA A 35 -4.51 -9.88 5.15
C ALA A 35 -5.26 -9.69 3.82
N TYR A 36 -6.51 -10.18 3.72
CA TYR A 36 -7.33 -10.02 2.52
C TYR A 36 -7.63 -8.55 2.22
N ASN A 37 -8.01 -7.79 3.24
CA ASN A 37 -8.33 -6.38 3.09
C ASN A 37 -7.09 -5.56 2.73
N LEU A 38 -5.95 -5.79 3.39
CA LEU A 38 -4.68 -5.17 3.05
C LEU A 38 -4.27 -5.45 1.61
N MET A 39 -4.39 -6.69 1.13
CA MET A 39 -4.11 -7.06 -0.25
C MET A 39 -4.91 -6.22 -1.25
N LYS A 40 -6.22 -6.03 -1.02
CA LYS A 40 -7.08 -5.23 -1.92
C LYS A 40 -6.77 -3.74 -1.82
N ASP A 41 -6.72 -3.20 -0.61
CA ASP A 41 -6.56 -1.76 -0.36
C ASP A 41 -5.21 -1.26 -0.88
N SER A 42 -4.14 -2.00 -0.61
CA SER A 42 -2.80 -1.67 -1.10
C SER A 42 -2.70 -1.69 -2.63
N LEU A 43 -3.37 -2.61 -3.31
CA LEU A 43 -3.39 -2.63 -4.77
C LEU A 43 -4.18 -1.45 -5.36
N GLN A 44 -5.31 -1.08 -4.75
CA GLN A 44 -6.08 0.10 -5.19
C GLN A 44 -5.31 1.39 -4.93
N ALA A 45 -4.69 1.52 -3.75
CA ALA A 45 -3.83 2.64 -3.41
C ALA A 45 -2.62 2.73 -4.35
N TYR A 46 -1.98 1.59 -4.67
CA TYR A 46 -0.89 1.51 -5.66
C TYR A 46 -1.32 2.11 -6.99
N ASN A 47 -2.47 1.66 -7.51
CA ASN A 47 -2.99 2.15 -8.79
C ASN A 47 -3.23 3.66 -8.74
N ARG A 48 -3.85 4.16 -7.67
CA ARG A 48 -4.12 5.60 -7.49
C ARG A 48 -2.84 6.42 -7.39
N TRP A 49 -1.88 6.02 -6.57
CA TRP A 49 -0.60 6.72 -6.41
C TRP A 49 0.26 6.65 -7.67
N SER A 50 0.16 5.57 -8.46
CA SER A 50 0.84 5.48 -9.77
C SER A 50 0.31 6.55 -10.74
N LYS A 51 -1.00 6.81 -10.72
CA LYS A 51 -1.63 7.86 -11.53
C LYS A 51 -1.20 9.26 -11.07
N ILE A 52 -1.25 9.52 -9.75
CA ILE A 52 -0.77 10.78 -9.16
C ILE A 52 0.69 11.03 -9.54
N ARG A 53 1.56 10.02 -9.40
CA ARG A 53 2.97 10.11 -9.80
C ARG A 53 3.14 10.47 -11.28
N CYS A 54 2.33 9.90 -12.17
CA CYS A 54 2.37 10.24 -13.58
C CYS A 54 1.94 11.67 -13.85
N ASP A 55 0.91 12.16 -13.17
CA ASP A 55 0.39 13.50 -13.38
C ASP A 55 1.36 14.56 -12.82
N VAL A 56 1.86 14.38 -11.59
CA VAL A 56 2.92 15.23 -11.01
C VAL A 56 4.18 15.28 -11.89
N ARG A 57 4.57 14.16 -12.51
CA ARG A 57 5.75 14.12 -13.39
C ARG A 57 5.57 14.89 -14.70
N LYS A 58 4.34 15.07 -15.20
CA LYS A 58 4.09 15.86 -16.41
C LYS A 58 4.28 17.34 -16.17
N ASP A 59 3.95 17.79 -14.97
CA ASP A 59 3.99 19.21 -14.60
C ASP A 59 5.40 19.66 -14.17
N LEU A 60 6.32 18.72 -13.93
CA LEU A 60 7.70 19.00 -13.51
C LEU A 60 8.70 18.90 -14.67
N THR A 61 9.47 19.95 -14.90
CA THR A 61 10.56 19.93 -15.89
C THR A 61 11.77 19.07 -15.42
N ARG A 62 12.73 18.85 -16.33
CA ARG A 62 13.95 18.06 -16.03
C ARG A 62 14.76 18.75 -14.92
N GLY A 63 15.04 18.03 -13.84
CA GLY A 63 15.79 18.53 -12.67
C GLY A 63 14.93 19.12 -11.54
N GLN A 64 13.63 19.35 -11.76
CA GLN A 64 12.72 19.83 -10.71
C GLN A 64 12.07 18.68 -9.91
N GLY A 65 11.89 18.91 -8.61
CA GLY A 65 11.12 18.02 -7.73
C GLY A 65 11.66 16.60 -7.63
N ALA A 66 12.99 16.44 -7.64
CA ALA A 66 13.63 15.12 -7.56
C ALA A 66 13.20 14.34 -6.32
N GLU A 67 13.26 14.96 -5.14
CA GLU A 67 12.84 14.36 -3.87
C GLU A 67 11.37 13.90 -3.89
N LEU A 68 10.47 14.72 -4.46
CA LEU A 68 9.05 14.36 -4.61
C LEU A 68 8.87 13.17 -5.56
N LYS A 69 9.60 13.14 -6.68
CA LYS A 69 9.54 12.05 -7.66
C LYS A 69 10.00 10.73 -7.03
N ASP A 70 11.08 10.79 -6.25
CA ASP A 70 11.65 9.63 -5.55
C ASP A 70 10.67 9.15 -4.47
N ARG A 71 10.13 10.06 -3.66
CA ARG A 71 9.14 9.73 -2.63
C ARG A 71 7.91 9.04 -3.20
N LEU A 72 7.34 9.58 -4.29
CA LEU A 72 6.17 8.98 -4.95
C LEU A 72 6.50 7.60 -5.55
N GLU A 73 7.74 7.40 -6.02
CA GLU A 73 8.18 6.10 -6.50
C GLU A 73 8.31 5.07 -5.37
N GLU A 74 8.88 5.46 -4.24
CA GLU A 74 8.99 4.63 -3.05
C GLU A 74 7.62 4.23 -2.50
N MET A 75 6.66 5.16 -2.44
CA MET A 75 5.29 4.86 -1.99
C MET A 75 4.62 3.81 -2.88
N VAL A 76 4.76 3.93 -4.20
CA VAL A 76 4.20 2.98 -5.16
C VAL A 76 4.90 1.62 -5.03
N LYS A 77 6.22 1.57 -4.85
CA LYS A 77 6.93 0.30 -4.59
C LYS A 77 6.45 -0.36 -3.30
N TYR A 78 6.38 0.40 -2.21
CA TYR A 78 5.93 -0.08 -0.91
C TYR A 78 4.51 -0.65 -0.96
N LEU A 79 3.56 0.05 -1.57
CA LEU A 79 2.17 -0.43 -1.70
C LEU A 79 2.09 -1.76 -2.48
N LYS A 80 2.93 -1.93 -3.51
CA LYS A 80 3.03 -3.19 -4.25
C LYS A 80 3.59 -4.32 -3.37
N GLU A 81 4.59 -4.03 -2.54
CA GLU A 81 5.16 -5.00 -1.60
C GLU A 81 4.14 -5.42 -0.53
N VAL A 82 3.42 -4.46 0.07
CA VAL A 82 2.33 -4.73 1.02
C VAL A 82 1.28 -5.65 0.39
N HIS A 83 0.89 -5.40 -0.86
CA HIS A 83 -0.03 -6.28 -1.60
C HIS A 83 0.50 -7.72 -1.68
N VAL A 84 1.76 -7.88 -2.11
CA VAL A 84 2.38 -9.20 -2.30
C VAL A 84 2.47 -9.95 -0.97
N VAL A 85 2.99 -9.32 0.09
CA VAL A 85 3.14 -9.97 1.40
C VAL A 85 1.78 -10.32 1.99
N SER A 86 0.81 -9.39 1.95
CA SER A 86 -0.53 -9.65 2.48
C SER A 86 -1.24 -10.78 1.74
N ARG A 87 -1.02 -10.90 0.42
CA ARG A 87 -1.53 -12.03 -0.39
C ARG A 87 -0.90 -13.36 0.04
N MET A 88 0.39 -13.37 0.38
CA MET A 88 1.07 -14.58 0.87
C MET A 88 0.52 -15.01 2.22
N VAL A 89 0.43 -14.08 3.18
CA VAL A 89 -0.16 -14.33 4.52
C VAL A 89 -1.59 -14.85 4.39
N TRP A 90 -2.42 -14.20 3.59
CA TRP A 90 -3.79 -14.64 3.35
C TRP A 90 -3.86 -16.06 2.79
N LYS A 91 -2.98 -16.41 1.85
CA LYS A 91 -2.94 -17.75 1.26
C LYS A 91 -2.58 -18.79 2.32
N SER A 92 -1.49 -18.56 3.06
CA SER A 92 -1.03 -19.48 4.12
C SER A 92 -2.09 -19.66 5.20
N ALA A 93 -2.63 -18.57 5.74
CA ALA A 93 -3.65 -18.64 6.79
C ALA A 93 -4.94 -19.35 6.34
N ARG A 94 -5.31 -19.23 5.06
CA ARG A 94 -6.44 -19.98 4.50
C ARG A 94 -6.15 -21.46 4.33
N GLU A 95 -4.95 -21.82 3.90
CA GLU A 95 -4.52 -23.21 3.76
C GLU A 95 -4.50 -23.90 5.13
N ASP A 96 -3.94 -23.24 6.14
CA ASP A 96 -3.94 -23.74 7.53
C ASP A 96 -5.36 -23.93 8.05
N PHE A 97 -6.25 -22.95 7.84
CA PHE A 97 -7.65 -23.06 8.26
C PHE A 97 -8.39 -24.23 7.61
N ILE A 98 -8.12 -24.53 6.33
CA ILE A 98 -8.74 -25.65 5.62
C ILE A 98 -8.22 -26.98 6.18
N ASN A 99 -6.91 -27.13 6.31
CA ASN A 99 -6.30 -28.38 6.80
C ASN A 99 -6.78 -28.73 8.21
N HIS A 100 -6.85 -27.76 9.13
CA HIS A 100 -7.34 -28.00 10.49
C HIS A 100 -8.84 -28.33 10.57
N LYS A 101 -9.62 -28.02 9.51
CA LYS A 101 -11.03 -28.38 9.43
C LYS A 101 -11.24 -29.81 8.95
N GLU A 102 -10.29 -30.38 8.20
CA GLU A 102 -10.34 -31.76 7.72
C GLU A 102 -9.92 -32.78 8.80
N ASP A 103 -9.23 -32.31 9.85
CA ASP A 103 -8.81 -33.12 11.01
C ASP A 103 -9.89 -33.26 12.12
N LEU A 104 -11.07 -32.67 11.95
CA LEU A 104 -12.21 -32.68 12.90
C LEU A 104 -13.39 -33.52 12.38
#